data_AF-A0A2U2C4Q9-F1
#
_entry.id   AF-A0A2U2C4Q9-F1
#
_cell.length_a   1.000
_cell.length_b   1.000
_cell.length_c   1.000
_cell.angle_alpha   90.00
_cell.angle_beta   90.00
_cell.angle_gamma   90.00
#
_symmetry.space_group_name_H-M   'P 1'
#
loop_
_entity.id
_entity.type
_entity.pdbx_description
1 polymer ?
#
loop_
_entity_poly.entity_id
_entity_poly.type
_entity_poly.pdbx_seq_one_letter_code
_entity_poly.pdbx_strand_id
1 'polypeptide(L)'
;MPQPSALPRPFLARRLLALAVDLALVFALVTVAMVPFTGDGLRLPAAPLTMRSTDCSDVETAPGWLTELLGAPGPYSLRLCERRLYGLPDGNELRVVLGAATPDTTSRRLVIPVNAALEPVDPRHPGGVLILAILMALSALATRLGWRSPGKALARLRIVPANGARALPVWRETLRLGPLVILAALPALTGGLPAAAIGPLGVIAAVALGAILLIWYYLWPFAHWSGQSRHDRHARFFVTG
;
A
#
# COMPACT_ATOMS: atom_id res chain seq x y z
N MET A 1 3.40 -0.85 -38.35
CA MET A 1 3.78 -1.42 -37.03
C MET A 1 3.55 -2.92 -37.11
N PRO A 2 4.56 -3.78 -36.85
CA PRO A 2 4.33 -5.22 -36.85
C PRO A 2 3.25 -5.54 -35.80
N GLN A 3 2.19 -6.23 -36.22
CA GLN A 3 1.17 -6.73 -35.31
C GLN A 3 1.86 -7.63 -34.28
N PRO A 4 1.60 -7.47 -32.97
CA PRO A 4 2.08 -8.44 -32.00
C PRO A 4 1.32 -9.75 -32.26
N SER A 5 1.98 -10.68 -32.95
CA SER A 5 1.61 -12.10 -32.97
C SER A 5 1.31 -12.49 -31.52
N ALA A 6 0.13 -13.06 -31.26
CA ALA A 6 -0.29 -13.45 -29.92
C ALA A 6 0.86 -14.20 -29.22
N LEU A 7 1.44 -13.57 -28.20
CA LEU A 7 2.59 -14.13 -27.50
C LEU A 7 2.15 -15.46 -26.85
N PRO A 8 2.94 -16.53 -26.95
CA PRO A 8 2.53 -17.86 -26.53
C PRO A 8 2.20 -17.89 -25.04
N ARG A 9 1.19 -18.68 -24.63
CA ARG A 9 0.78 -18.95 -23.22
C ARG A 9 1.93 -19.03 -22.19
N PRO A 10 3.07 -19.69 -22.45
CA PRO A 10 4.23 -19.68 -21.52
C PRO A 10 4.78 -18.29 -21.19
N PHE A 11 4.61 -17.30 -22.06
CA PHE A 11 5.08 -15.93 -21.82
C PHE A 11 4.28 -15.22 -20.71
N LEU A 12 2.97 -15.46 -20.64
CA LEU A 12 2.13 -14.95 -19.56
C LEU A 12 2.53 -15.56 -18.21
N ALA A 13 2.71 -16.88 -18.17
CA ALA A 13 3.14 -17.59 -16.95
C ALA A 13 4.49 -17.07 -16.44
N ARG A 14 5.47 -16.89 -17.34
CA ARG A 14 6.80 -16.31 -17.00
C ARG A 14 6.67 -14.90 -16.41
N ARG A 15 5.76 -14.08 -16.92
CA ARG A 15 5.51 -12.73 -16.38
C ARG A 15 4.81 -12.73 -15.03
N LEU A 16 3.82 -13.58 -14.86
CA LEU A 16 3.14 -13.74 -13.57
C LEU A 16 4.12 -14.24 -12.50
N LEU A 17 4.98 -15.19 -12.85
CA LEU A 17 6.04 -15.68 -11.98
C LEU A 17 7.04 -14.56 -11.63
N ALA A 18 7.51 -13.80 -12.63
CA ALA A 18 8.41 -12.66 -12.39
C ALA A 18 7.77 -11.61 -11.47
N LEU A 19 6.49 -11.29 -11.69
CA LEU A 19 5.73 -10.37 -10.86
C LEU A 19 5.60 -10.89 -9.42
N ALA A 20 5.26 -12.17 -9.24
CA ALA A 20 5.09 -12.77 -7.92
C ALA A 20 6.41 -12.75 -7.13
N VAL A 21 7.53 -13.13 -7.76
CA VAL A 21 8.86 -13.11 -7.13
C VAL A 21 9.30 -11.69 -6.79
N ASP A 22 9.18 -10.75 -7.73
CA ASP A 22 9.55 -9.35 -7.49
C ASP A 22 8.67 -8.71 -6.40
N LEU A 23 7.37 -9.01 -6.39
CA LEU A 23 6.44 -8.51 -5.38
C LEU A 23 6.76 -9.07 -3.99
N ALA A 24 7.02 -10.38 -3.88
CA ALA A 24 7.40 -11.01 -2.62
C ALA A 24 8.70 -10.41 -2.06
N LEU A 25 9.70 -10.19 -2.92
CA LEU A 25 10.97 -9.58 -2.52
C LEU A 25 10.79 -8.13 -2.07
N VAL A 26 10.05 -7.31 -2.83
CA VAL A 26 9.76 -5.93 -2.45
C VAL A 26 9.01 -5.88 -1.13
N PHE A 27 8.01 -6.75 -0.95
CA PHE A 27 7.26 -6.85 0.30
C PHE A 27 8.17 -7.18 1.47
N ALA A 28 9.03 -8.20 1.34
CA ALA A 28 9.99 -8.56 2.37
C ALA A 28 10.96 -7.42 2.71
N LEU A 29 11.52 -6.74 1.71
CA LEU A 29 12.44 -5.62 1.90
C LEU A 29 11.76 -4.44 2.60
N VAL A 30 10.55 -4.07 2.18
CA VAL A 30 9.78 -2.98 2.80
C VAL A 30 9.43 -3.36 4.24
N THR A 31 8.99 -4.59 4.49
CA THR A 31 8.71 -5.06 5.86
C THR A 31 9.94 -4.94 6.73
N VAL A 32 11.10 -5.48 6.32
CA VAL A 32 12.35 -5.39 7.09
C VAL A 32 12.75 -3.94 7.35
N ALA A 33 12.61 -3.05 6.35
CA ALA A 33 12.93 -1.64 6.50
C ALA A 33 11.96 -0.90 7.44
N MET A 34 10.69 -1.31 7.50
CA MET A 34 9.66 -0.64 8.31
C MET A 34 9.56 -1.15 9.75
N VAL A 35 9.92 -2.40 10.02
CA VAL A 35 9.91 -3.00 11.38
C VAL A 35 10.48 -2.08 12.46
N PRO A 36 11.69 -1.47 12.31
CA PRO A 36 12.24 -0.62 13.38
C PRO A 36 11.41 0.63 13.68
N PHE A 37 10.58 1.09 12.75
CA PHE A 37 9.75 2.29 12.91
C PHE A 37 8.31 1.98 13.34
N THR A 38 7.99 0.71 13.60
CA THR A 38 6.64 0.31 14.04
C THR A 38 6.29 0.87 15.42
N GLY A 39 7.30 1.14 16.26
CA GLY A 39 7.16 1.85 17.52
C GLY A 39 6.74 3.31 17.35
N ASP A 40 7.12 3.96 16.24
CA ASP A 40 6.72 5.33 15.91
C ASP A 40 5.30 5.39 15.30
N GLY A 41 4.62 4.25 15.21
CA GLY A 41 3.26 4.15 14.70
C GLY A 41 3.15 3.83 13.22
N LEU A 42 4.27 3.60 12.52
CA LEU A 42 4.24 3.11 11.15
C LEU A 42 3.71 1.66 11.10
N ARG A 43 2.78 1.41 10.18
CA ARG A 43 2.21 0.08 9.96
C ARG A 43 2.98 -0.65 8.88
N LEU A 44 3.14 -1.96 9.06
CA LEU A 44 3.71 -2.82 8.04
C LEU A 44 2.73 -2.93 6.85
N PRO A 45 3.24 -3.09 5.62
CA PRO A 45 2.38 -3.32 4.47
C PRO A 45 1.59 -4.62 4.68
N ALA A 46 0.26 -4.55 4.56
CA ALA A 46 -0.60 -5.72 4.74
C ALA A 46 -1.06 -6.28 3.38
N ALA A 47 -0.73 -7.54 3.11
CA ALA A 47 -1.32 -8.28 2.00
C ALA A 47 -2.81 -8.64 2.29
N PRO A 48 -3.63 -8.91 1.26
CA PRO A 48 -5.03 -9.31 1.45
C PRO A 48 -5.20 -10.60 2.26
N LEU A 49 -4.22 -11.52 2.20
CA LEU A 49 -4.14 -12.70 3.07
C LEU A 49 -3.05 -12.46 4.11
N THR A 50 -3.44 -11.93 5.27
CA THR A 50 -2.53 -11.63 6.39
C THR A 50 -2.96 -12.37 7.64
N MET A 51 -1.99 -12.99 8.32
CA MET A 51 -2.17 -13.44 9.70
C MET A 51 -1.94 -12.24 10.61
N ARG A 52 -3.03 -11.77 11.24
CA ARG A 52 -3.02 -10.68 12.19
C ARG A 52 -3.31 -11.25 13.57
N SER A 53 -2.46 -10.95 14.54
CA SER A 53 -2.79 -11.13 15.95
C SER A 53 -2.89 -9.77 16.62
N THR A 54 -3.68 -9.71 17.68
CA THR A 54 -3.82 -8.49 18.45
C THR A 54 -3.94 -8.87 19.92
N ASP A 55 -2.96 -8.43 20.70
CA ASP A 55 -2.89 -8.69 22.13
C ASP A 55 -3.26 -7.39 22.84
N CYS A 56 -4.30 -7.43 23.67
CA CYS A 56 -4.84 -6.24 24.32
C CYS A 56 -4.66 -6.33 25.83
N SER A 57 -4.25 -5.22 26.42
CA SER A 57 -4.22 -4.99 27.87
C SER A 57 -5.17 -3.86 28.24
N ASP A 58 -5.83 -3.95 29.39
CA ASP A 58 -6.66 -2.87 29.89
C ASP A 58 -5.77 -1.73 30.39
N VAL A 59 -6.21 -0.48 30.17
CA VAL A 59 -5.47 0.74 30.57
C VAL A 59 -6.31 1.49 31.60
N GLU A 60 -5.74 1.68 32.79
CA GLU A 60 -6.47 2.34 33.90
C GLU A 60 -6.60 3.85 33.71
N THR A 61 -5.60 4.50 33.11
CA THR A 61 -5.56 5.97 32.95
C THR A 61 -5.57 6.37 31.49
N ALA A 62 -6.55 7.18 31.11
CA ALA A 62 -6.62 7.78 29.77
C ALA A 62 -5.49 8.81 29.58
N PRO A 63 -4.79 8.82 28.43
CA PRO A 63 -3.87 9.91 28.12
C PRO A 63 -4.61 11.24 28.02
N GLY A 64 -3.93 12.35 28.35
CA GLY A 64 -4.54 13.69 28.46
C GLY A 64 -5.32 14.12 27.22
N TRP A 65 -4.73 13.95 26.03
CA TRP A 65 -5.36 14.27 24.74
C TRP A 65 -6.66 13.48 24.50
N LEU A 66 -6.76 12.25 25.00
CA LEU A 66 -7.97 11.43 24.85
C LEU A 66 -9.05 11.88 25.83
N THR A 67 -8.66 12.29 27.04
CA THR A 67 -9.58 12.84 28.04
C THR A 67 -10.23 14.13 27.52
N GLU A 68 -9.44 15.01 26.89
CA GLU A 68 -9.95 16.20 26.21
C GLU A 68 -10.91 15.86 25.07
N LEU A 69 -10.61 14.82 24.28
CA LEU A 69 -11.44 14.40 23.14
C LEU A 69 -12.77 13.75 23.57
N LEU A 70 -12.75 12.92 24.63
CA LEU A 70 -13.92 12.22 25.14
C LEU A 70 -14.80 13.12 26.03
N GLY A 71 -14.23 14.17 26.61
CA GLY A 71 -14.92 15.08 27.53
C GLY A 71 -15.14 14.46 28.90
N ALA A 72 -16.37 14.57 29.44
CA ALA A 72 -16.72 14.13 30.78
C ALA A 72 -16.49 12.61 31.00
N PRO A 73 -16.14 12.17 32.22
CA PRO A 73 -15.98 10.74 32.52
C PRO A 73 -17.31 10.00 32.32
N GLY A 74 -17.35 9.12 31.32
CA GLY A 74 -18.44 8.17 31.08
C GLY A 74 -17.97 6.72 31.26
N PRO A 75 -18.88 5.73 31.25
CA PRO A 75 -18.52 4.32 31.33
C PRO A 75 -17.87 3.84 30.02
N TYR A 76 -16.57 4.01 29.91
CA TYR A 76 -15.76 3.48 28.82
C TYR A 76 -14.69 2.54 29.36
N SER A 77 -14.34 1.52 28.57
CA SER A 77 -13.14 0.72 28.82
C SER A 77 -12.07 1.07 27.79
N LEU A 78 -10.85 1.28 28.29
CA LEU A 78 -9.68 1.55 27.47
C LEU A 78 -8.84 0.29 27.37
N ARG A 79 -8.47 -0.05 26.13
CA ARG A 79 -7.56 -1.16 25.86
C ARG A 79 -6.43 -0.70 24.96
N LEU A 80 -5.19 -0.91 25.41
CA LEU A 80 -4.02 -0.79 24.56
C LEU A 80 -3.80 -2.13 23.89
N CYS A 81 -3.80 -2.12 22.56
CA CYS A 81 -3.64 -3.32 21.77
C CYS A 81 -2.38 -3.24 20.93
N GLU A 82 -1.47 -4.19 21.17
CA GLU A 82 -0.33 -4.43 20.31
C GLU A 82 -0.79 -5.22 19.09
N ARG A 83 -0.49 -4.73 17.90
CA ARG A 83 -0.77 -5.46 16.68
C ARG A 83 0.46 -6.16 16.19
N ARG A 84 0.27 -7.39 15.73
CA ARG A 84 1.31 -8.12 15.02
C ARG A 84 0.83 -8.56 13.65
N LEU A 85 1.72 -8.46 12.68
CA LEU A 85 1.53 -8.89 11.30
C LEU A 85 2.60 -9.92 10.99
N TYR A 86 2.20 -11.16 10.69
CA TYR A 86 3.14 -12.29 10.51
C TYR A 86 4.07 -12.51 11.71
N GLY A 87 3.57 -12.24 12.93
CA GLY A 87 4.37 -12.33 14.17
C GLY A 87 5.32 -11.15 14.41
N LEU A 88 5.45 -10.21 13.46
CA LEU A 88 6.24 -8.99 13.61
C LEU A 88 5.40 -7.87 14.23
N PRO A 89 6.01 -6.93 14.97
CA PRO A 89 5.29 -5.76 15.47
C PRO A 89 4.71 -4.96 14.30
N ASP A 90 3.45 -4.57 14.40
CA ASP A 90 2.71 -3.76 13.41
C ASP A 90 2.15 -2.50 14.09
N GLY A 91 2.83 -1.97 15.11
CA GLY A 91 2.42 -0.79 15.87
C GLY A 91 1.25 -1.00 16.83
N ASN A 92 0.89 0.04 17.57
CA ASN A 92 -0.07 -0.01 18.66
C ASN A 92 -1.39 0.69 18.32
N GLU A 93 -2.49 0.24 18.90
CA GLU A 93 -3.77 0.95 18.80
C GLU A 93 -4.47 1.03 20.15
N LEU A 94 -4.99 2.20 20.46
CA LEU A 94 -5.84 2.42 21.61
C LEU A 94 -7.29 2.20 21.20
N ARG A 95 -7.97 1.27 21.87
CA ARG A 95 -9.37 0.95 21.65
C ARG A 95 -10.19 1.52 22.80
N VAL A 96 -11.11 2.41 22.47
CA VAL A 96 -12.12 2.90 23.41
C VAL A 96 -13.41 2.16 23.12
N VAL A 97 -13.87 1.36 24.08
CA VAL A 97 -15.17 0.70 24.00
C VAL A 97 -16.12 1.47 24.90
N LEU A 98 -17.04 2.20 24.28
CA LEU A 98 -18.07 2.97 24.97
C LEU A 98 -19.19 1.99 25.37
N GLY A 99 -19.39 1.80 26.67
CA GLY A 99 -20.52 1.04 27.19
C GLY A 99 -21.76 1.91 27.23
N ALA A 100 -22.85 1.49 26.59
CA ALA A 100 -24.16 2.04 26.88
C ALA A 100 -24.66 1.43 28.19
N ALA A 101 -25.20 2.25 29.10
CA ALA A 101 -25.82 1.78 30.34
C ALA A 101 -27.16 1.04 30.12
N THR A 102 -27.54 0.73 28.87
CA THR A 102 -28.81 0.10 28.51
C THR A 102 -28.63 -1.05 27.52
N PRO A 103 -29.46 -2.11 27.58
CA PRO A 103 -29.19 -3.41 26.96
C PRO A 103 -29.35 -3.44 25.43
N ASP A 104 -29.84 -2.36 24.82
CA ASP A 104 -30.43 -2.39 23.48
C ASP A 104 -29.66 -1.60 22.41
N THR A 105 -28.39 -1.23 22.66
CA THR A 105 -27.63 -0.46 21.67
C THR A 105 -26.21 -0.97 21.41
N THR A 106 -25.83 -0.86 20.15
CA THR A 106 -24.55 -1.25 19.56
C THR A 106 -23.37 -0.59 20.29
N SER A 107 -22.45 -1.41 20.80
CA SER A 107 -21.21 -0.93 21.39
C SER A 107 -20.42 -0.14 20.34
N ARG A 108 -20.27 1.17 20.54
CA ARG A 108 -19.43 2.00 19.65
C ARG A 108 -17.98 1.82 20.05
N ARG A 109 -17.16 1.41 19.08
CA ARG A 109 -15.73 1.19 19.28
C ARG A 109 -14.95 2.22 18.47
N LEU A 110 -14.14 3.00 19.17
CA LEU A 110 -13.18 3.91 18.57
C LEU A 110 -11.81 3.23 18.58
N VAL A 111 -11.11 3.22 17.45
CA VAL A 111 -9.76 2.63 17.31
C VAL A 111 -8.83 3.72 16.82
N ILE A 112 -7.84 4.06 17.63
CA ILE A 112 -6.90 5.15 17.35
C ILE A 112 -5.50 4.54 17.28
N PRO A 113 -4.77 4.65 16.16
CA PRO A 113 -3.37 4.24 16.11
C PRO A 113 -2.54 5.14 17.02
N VAL A 114 -1.69 4.55 17.86
CA VAL A 114 -0.82 5.29 18.78
C VAL A 114 0.64 4.83 18.64
N ASN A 115 1.59 5.73 18.90
CA ASN A 115 3.01 5.40 18.98
C ASN A 115 3.35 4.77 20.35
N ALA A 116 4.63 4.47 20.57
CA ALA A 116 5.14 3.94 21.84
C ALA A 116 4.94 4.90 23.03
N ALA A 117 4.81 6.21 22.77
CA ALA A 117 4.53 7.24 23.77
C ALA A 117 3.03 7.48 24.01
N LEU A 118 2.14 6.64 23.44
CA LEU A 118 0.68 6.77 23.51
C LEU A 118 0.11 8.05 22.87
N GLU A 119 0.85 8.65 21.96
CA GLU A 119 0.39 9.79 21.16
C GLU A 119 -0.27 9.29 19.87
N PRO A 120 -1.30 9.98 19.36
CA PRO A 120 -1.97 9.61 18.13
C PRO A 120 -1.01 9.72 16.93
N VAL A 121 -1.00 8.69 16.09
CA VAL A 121 -0.16 8.68 14.88
C VAL A 121 -0.76 9.63 13.84
N ASP A 122 0.06 10.54 13.31
CA ASP A 122 -0.37 11.46 12.26
C ASP A 122 -0.71 10.68 10.96
N PRO A 123 -1.97 10.71 10.49
CA PRO A 123 -2.35 10.06 9.24
C PRO A 123 -1.69 10.69 7.99
N ARG A 124 -1.07 11.86 8.11
CA ARG A 124 -0.37 12.57 7.02
C ARG A 124 1.08 12.15 6.86
N HIS A 125 1.53 11.12 7.59
CA HIS A 125 2.92 10.68 7.52
C HIS A 125 3.34 10.37 6.07
N PRO A 126 4.38 11.03 5.53
CA PRO A 126 4.80 10.86 4.13
C PRO A 126 5.50 9.51 3.85
N GLY A 127 5.52 8.57 4.80
CA GLY A 127 6.33 7.35 4.72
C GLY A 127 5.99 6.51 3.50
N GLY A 128 4.70 6.29 3.22
CA GLY A 128 4.26 5.55 2.05
C GLY A 128 4.64 6.23 0.72
N VAL A 129 4.51 7.55 0.65
CA VAL A 129 4.89 8.35 -0.53
C VAL A 129 6.41 8.28 -0.75
N LEU A 130 7.19 8.43 0.31
CA LEU A 130 8.65 8.39 0.26
C LEU A 130 9.16 7.01 -0.17
N ILE A 131 8.58 5.92 0.36
CA ILE A 131 8.93 4.55 -0.04
C ILE A 131 8.66 4.34 -1.53
N LEU A 132 7.51 4.76 -2.04
CA LEU A 132 7.19 4.65 -3.47
C LEU A 132 8.12 5.51 -4.34
N ALA A 133 8.49 6.70 -3.88
CA ALA A 133 9.42 7.57 -4.58
C ALA A 133 10.83 6.97 -4.65
N ILE A 134 11.32 6.38 -3.54
CA ILE A 134 12.61 5.67 -3.50
C ILE A 134 12.57 4.44 -4.41
N LEU A 135 11.50 3.64 -4.35
CA LEU A 135 11.32 2.48 -5.22
C LEU A 135 11.33 2.88 -6.70
N MET A 136 10.69 3.99 -7.05
CA MET A 136 10.68 4.55 -8.41
C MET A 136 12.07 4.99 -8.86
N ALA A 137 12.84 5.67 -8.00
CA ALA A 137 14.20 6.09 -8.31
C ALA A 137 15.13 4.87 -8.52
N LEU A 138 15.08 3.90 -7.62
CA LEU A 138 15.88 2.68 -7.69
C LEU A 138 15.51 1.83 -8.91
N SER A 139 14.22 1.68 -9.22
CA SER A 139 13.77 0.92 -10.38
C SER A 139 14.16 1.60 -11.70
N ALA A 140 14.12 2.94 -11.75
CA ALA A 140 14.55 3.72 -12.91
C ALA A 140 16.06 3.60 -13.11
N LEU A 141 16.85 3.68 -12.04
CA LEU A 141 18.30 3.48 -12.08
C LEU A 141 18.66 2.07 -12.54
N ALA A 142 18.03 1.04 -11.96
CA ALA A 142 18.26 -0.35 -12.37
C ALA A 142 17.92 -0.57 -13.85
N THR A 143 16.81 0.01 -14.32
CA THR A 143 16.42 -0.05 -15.74
C THR A 143 17.43 0.67 -16.63
N ARG A 144 17.95 1.84 -16.20
CA ARG A 144 19.00 2.59 -16.92
C ARG A 144 20.29 1.78 -17.04
N LEU A 145 20.67 1.04 -16.01
CA LEU A 145 21.84 0.17 -15.99
C LEU A 145 21.63 -1.17 -16.70
N GLY A 146 20.44 -1.42 -17.26
CA GLY A 146 20.10 -2.69 -17.92
C GLY A 146 19.98 -3.88 -16.97
N TRP A 147 19.85 -3.62 -15.66
CA TRP A 147 19.72 -4.65 -14.64
C TRP A 147 18.36 -5.34 -14.74
N ARG A 148 18.37 -6.66 -14.51
CA ARG A 148 17.16 -7.46 -14.41
C ARG A 148 16.80 -7.59 -12.94
N SER A 149 15.53 -7.39 -12.61
CA SER A 149 15.04 -7.75 -11.28
C SER A 149 15.12 -9.27 -11.07
N PRO A 150 15.24 -9.76 -9.83
CA PRO A 150 15.40 -11.19 -9.55
C PRO A 150 14.30 -12.06 -10.18
N GLY A 151 13.04 -11.63 -10.13
CA GLY A 151 11.93 -12.34 -10.76
C GLY A 151 12.04 -12.36 -12.28
N LYS A 152 12.48 -11.26 -12.92
CA LYS A 152 12.73 -11.23 -14.37
C LYS A 152 13.94 -12.07 -14.76
N ALA A 153 15.00 -12.10 -13.95
CA ALA A 153 16.14 -12.98 -14.19
C ALA A 153 15.71 -14.45 -14.16
N LEU A 154 14.95 -14.85 -13.14
CA LEU A 154 14.40 -16.20 -12.99
C LEU A 154 13.48 -16.57 -14.15
N ALA A 155 12.61 -15.66 -14.56
CA ALA A 155 11.72 -15.85 -15.70
C ALA A 155 12.41 -15.61 -17.07
N ARG A 156 13.72 -15.35 -17.11
CA ARG A 156 14.50 -14.99 -18.31
C ARG A 156 13.90 -13.83 -19.13
N LEU A 157 13.25 -12.87 -18.47
CA LEU A 157 12.66 -11.69 -19.10
C LEU A 157 13.64 -10.51 -19.07
N ARG A 158 13.58 -9.65 -20.09
CA ARG A 158 14.34 -8.39 -20.14
C ARG A 158 13.45 -7.25 -20.63
N ILE A 159 13.61 -6.08 -20.03
CA ILE A 159 13.00 -4.85 -20.53
C ILE A 159 14.00 -4.20 -21.50
N VAL A 160 13.54 -3.84 -22.69
CA VAL A 160 14.37 -3.27 -23.75
C VAL A 160 13.65 -2.04 -24.31
N PRO A 161 14.37 -0.94 -24.60
CA PRO A 161 13.80 0.22 -25.27
C PRO A 161 13.41 -0.11 -26.71
N ALA A 162 12.27 0.43 -27.20
CA ALA A 162 11.86 0.36 -28.60
C ALA A 162 12.98 0.84 -29.52
N ASN A 163 13.29 0.09 -30.58
CA ASN A 163 14.36 0.41 -31.54
C ASN A 163 14.25 1.87 -31.99
N GLY A 164 15.33 2.65 -31.80
CA GLY A 164 15.43 4.05 -32.23
C GLY A 164 14.77 5.09 -31.31
N ALA A 165 14.15 4.72 -30.19
CA ALA A 165 13.54 5.67 -29.26
C ALA A 165 14.52 6.15 -28.17
N ARG A 166 14.54 7.45 -27.87
CA ARG A 166 15.04 7.97 -26.58
C ARG A 166 14.13 7.46 -25.46
N ALA A 167 14.39 6.27 -24.97
CA ALA A 167 13.64 5.69 -23.87
C ALA A 167 14.13 6.33 -22.55
N LEU A 168 13.19 6.85 -21.76
CA LEU A 168 13.47 7.47 -20.47
C LEU A 168 13.03 6.51 -19.35
N PRO A 169 13.96 5.83 -18.65
CA PRO A 169 13.64 4.91 -17.57
C PRO A 169 12.81 5.56 -16.45
N VAL A 170 13.11 6.83 -16.15
CA VAL A 170 12.37 7.62 -15.16
C VAL A 170 10.91 7.77 -15.58
N TRP A 171 10.64 8.18 -16.83
CA TRP A 171 9.28 8.32 -17.33
C TRP A 171 8.47 7.01 -17.27
N ARG A 172 9.12 5.89 -17.59
CA ARG A 172 8.50 4.55 -17.45
C ARG A 172 8.08 4.27 -16.02
N GLU A 173 8.95 4.52 -15.05
CA GLU A 173 8.67 4.24 -13.65
C GLU A 173 7.70 5.27 -13.04
N THR A 174 7.71 6.52 -13.50
CA THR A 174 6.67 7.51 -13.18
C THR A 174 5.30 7.06 -13.67
N LEU A 175 5.18 6.54 -14.88
CA LEU A 175 3.92 5.97 -15.36
C LEU A 175 3.53 4.70 -14.59
N ARG A 176 4.51 3.89 -14.19
CA ARG A 176 4.28 2.64 -13.47
C ARG A 176 3.89 2.84 -12.01
N LEU A 177 4.49 3.78 -11.29
CA LEU A 177 4.30 3.96 -9.85
C LEU A 177 3.55 5.25 -9.51
N GLY A 178 3.47 6.20 -10.43
CA GLY A 178 2.77 7.48 -10.25
C GLY A 178 1.31 7.33 -9.78
N PRO A 179 0.49 6.43 -10.37
CA PRO A 179 -0.87 6.20 -9.86
C PRO A 179 -0.89 5.76 -8.38
N LEU A 180 0.07 4.94 -7.96
CA LEU A 180 0.19 4.52 -6.55
C LEU A 180 0.68 5.66 -5.66
N VAL A 181 1.61 6.49 -6.14
CA VAL A 181 2.08 7.68 -5.41
C VAL A 181 0.94 8.66 -5.19
N ILE A 182 0.11 8.93 -6.21
CA ILE A 182 -1.06 9.82 -6.10
C ILE A 182 -2.04 9.29 -5.05
N LEU A 183 -2.33 7.99 -5.07
CA LEU A 183 -3.22 7.36 -4.09
C LEU A 183 -2.63 7.37 -2.68
N ALA A 184 -1.33 7.12 -2.54
CA ALA A 184 -0.63 7.17 -1.25
C ALA A 184 -0.54 8.61 -0.70
N ALA A 185 -0.46 9.61 -1.57
CA ALA A 185 -0.41 11.02 -1.19
C ALA A 185 -1.81 11.60 -0.89
N LEU A 186 -2.89 10.96 -1.35
CA LEU A 186 -4.25 11.47 -1.22
C LEU A 186 -4.64 11.82 0.23
N PRO A 187 -4.34 10.98 1.25
CA PRO A 187 -4.63 11.33 2.65
C PRO A 187 -3.88 12.57 3.13
N ALA A 188 -2.63 12.74 2.68
CA ALA A 188 -1.79 13.89 3.04
C ALA A 188 -2.24 15.19 2.34
N LEU A 189 -2.72 15.11 1.10
CA LEU A 189 -3.15 16.27 0.30
C LEU A 189 -4.54 16.79 0.67
N THR A 190 -5.44 15.91 1.08
CA THR A 190 -6.85 16.26 1.29
C THR A 190 -7.17 16.70 2.73
N GLY A 191 -6.19 16.68 3.63
CA GLY A 191 -6.47 16.78 5.07
C GLY A 191 -7.27 15.57 5.58
N GLY A 192 -7.19 14.44 4.86
CA GLY A 192 -8.19 13.38 4.84
C GLY A 192 -9.37 13.81 3.98
N LEU A 193 -9.79 12.99 2.99
CA LEU A 193 -11.10 13.17 2.35
C LEU A 193 -12.09 13.44 3.48
N PRO A 194 -12.83 14.57 3.49
CA PRO A 194 -13.74 14.84 4.58
C PRO A 194 -14.79 13.74 4.56
N ALA A 195 -14.56 12.67 5.31
CA ALA A 195 -15.50 11.59 5.51
C ALA A 195 -16.81 12.17 6.05
N ALA A 196 -16.72 13.33 6.71
CA ALA A 196 -17.83 14.20 7.08
C ALA A 196 -18.61 14.78 5.87
N ALA A 197 -17.97 15.15 4.76
CA ALA A 197 -18.64 15.75 3.60
C ALA A 197 -19.16 14.74 2.57
N ILE A 198 -18.46 13.62 2.37
CA ILE A 198 -18.88 12.56 1.41
C ILE A 198 -19.57 11.37 2.08
N GLY A 199 -19.54 11.31 3.42
CA GLY A 199 -20.07 10.19 4.19
C GLY A 199 -19.29 8.88 4.00
N PRO A 200 -19.61 7.84 4.79
CA PRO A 200 -18.95 6.53 4.70
C PRO A 200 -19.16 5.87 3.34
N LEU A 201 -20.34 6.01 2.74
CA LEU A 201 -20.63 5.47 1.40
C LEU A 201 -19.82 6.16 0.30
N GLY A 202 -19.61 7.47 0.39
CA GLY A 202 -18.76 8.20 -0.55
C GLY A 202 -17.30 7.78 -0.46
N VAL A 203 -16.78 7.54 0.75
CA VAL A 203 -15.44 6.99 0.95
C VAL A 203 -15.32 5.60 0.32
N ILE A 204 -16.30 4.70 0.57
CA ILE A 204 -16.33 3.37 -0.03
C ILE A 204 -16.37 3.44 -1.55
N ALA A 205 -17.22 4.31 -2.11
CA ALA A 205 -17.33 4.49 -3.56
C ALA A 205 -16.02 5.02 -4.17
N ALA A 206 -15.37 5.99 -3.54
CA ALA A 206 -14.08 6.53 -3.99
C ALA A 206 -12.98 5.47 -3.98
N VAL A 207 -12.89 4.68 -2.91
CA VAL A 207 -11.94 3.56 -2.80
C VAL A 207 -12.23 2.49 -3.86
N ALA A 208 -13.50 2.12 -4.05
CA ALA A 208 -13.90 1.14 -5.05
C ALA A 208 -13.56 1.61 -6.48
N LEU A 209 -13.86 2.87 -6.81
CA LEU A 209 -13.51 3.47 -8.10
C LEU A 209 -12.00 3.50 -8.31
N GLY A 210 -11.23 3.90 -7.29
CA GLY A 210 -9.76 3.87 -7.33
C GLY A 210 -9.22 2.47 -7.60
N ALA A 211 -9.75 1.46 -6.90
CA ALA A 211 -9.38 0.06 -7.11
C ALA A 211 -9.70 -0.42 -8.53
N ILE A 212 -10.88 -0.10 -9.06
CA ILE A 212 -11.28 -0.44 -10.43
C ILE A 212 -10.34 0.21 -11.44
N LEU A 213 -10.01 1.49 -11.27
CA LEU A 213 -9.08 2.21 -12.14
C LEU A 213 -7.68 1.59 -12.12
N LEU A 214 -7.17 1.21 -10.96
CA LEU A 214 -5.89 0.51 -10.84
C LEU A 214 -5.92 -0.87 -11.50
N ILE A 215 -6.96 -1.67 -11.25
CA ILE A 215 -7.14 -2.98 -11.90
C ILE A 215 -7.16 -2.81 -13.42
N TRP A 216 -7.92 -1.84 -13.93
CA TRP A 216 -7.96 -1.54 -15.34
C TRP A 216 -6.61 -1.04 -15.88
N TYR A 217 -5.85 -0.27 -15.10
CA TYR A 217 -4.55 0.23 -15.54
C TYR A 217 -3.47 -0.88 -15.57
N TYR A 218 -3.38 -1.68 -14.50
CA TYR A 218 -2.31 -2.67 -14.31
C TYR A 218 -2.65 -4.07 -14.84
N LEU A 219 -3.89 -4.55 -14.68
CA LEU A 219 -4.29 -5.93 -14.99
C LEU A 219 -4.93 -6.08 -16.38
N TRP A 220 -5.61 -5.05 -16.90
CA TRP A 220 -6.19 -5.09 -18.25
C TRP A 220 -5.22 -5.56 -19.34
N PRO A 221 -3.93 -5.12 -19.38
CA PRO A 221 -3.00 -5.57 -20.41
C PRO A 221 -2.72 -7.08 -20.39
N PHE A 222 -2.88 -7.73 -19.22
CA PHE A 222 -2.77 -9.17 -19.07
C PHE A 222 -4.05 -9.88 -19.55
N ALA A 223 -5.23 -9.29 -19.32
CA ALA A 223 -6.49 -9.80 -19.84
C ALA A 223 -6.58 -9.73 -21.36
N HIS A 224 -6.02 -8.68 -21.98
CA HIS A 224 -6.13 -8.42 -23.43
C HIS A 224 -5.02 -9.02 -24.29
N TRP A 225 -4.21 -9.97 -23.79
CA TRP A 225 -3.18 -10.72 -24.54
C TRP A 225 -2.14 -9.88 -25.32
N SER A 226 -2.19 -8.55 -25.22
CA SER A 226 -1.29 -7.62 -25.90
C SER A 226 0.17 -7.74 -25.43
N GLY A 227 0.41 -8.48 -24.33
CA GLY A 227 1.74 -8.82 -23.85
C GLY A 227 2.59 -7.62 -23.44
N GLN A 228 2.05 -6.41 -23.37
CA GLN A 228 2.78 -5.20 -23.01
C GLN A 228 1.93 -4.35 -22.08
N SER A 229 2.47 -3.95 -20.93
CA SER A 229 1.75 -3.09 -20.00
C SER A 229 1.50 -1.71 -20.64
N ARG A 230 0.53 -0.96 -20.12
CA ARG A 230 0.24 0.40 -20.62
C ARG A 230 1.41 1.35 -20.41
N HIS A 231 2.01 1.31 -19.22
CA HIS A 231 3.19 2.14 -18.91
C HIS A 231 4.38 1.80 -19.82
N ASP A 232 4.60 0.52 -20.14
CA ASP A 232 5.65 0.12 -21.08
C ASP A 232 5.37 0.64 -22.50
N ARG A 233 4.11 0.57 -22.97
CA ARG A 233 3.70 1.13 -24.28
C ARG A 233 3.94 2.63 -24.36
N HIS A 234 3.42 3.39 -23.39
CA HIS A 234 3.56 4.85 -23.37
C HIS A 234 5.02 5.29 -23.21
N ALA A 235 5.83 4.53 -22.46
CA ALA A 235 7.25 4.82 -22.30
C ALA A 235 8.14 4.26 -23.41
N ARG A 236 7.57 3.59 -24.42
CA ARG A 236 8.27 2.96 -25.55
C ARG A 236 9.29 1.89 -25.11
N PHE A 237 8.90 1.04 -24.16
CA PHE A 237 9.66 -0.14 -23.73
C PHE A 237 8.90 -1.41 -24.06
N PHE A 238 9.60 -2.50 -24.38
CA PHE A 238 9.01 -3.82 -24.54
C PHE A 238 9.71 -4.84 -23.64
N VAL A 239 9.04 -5.94 -23.35
CA VAL A 239 9.64 -7.05 -22.60
C VAL A 239 9.90 -8.19 -23.56
N THR A 240 11.15 -8.64 -23.61
CA THR A 240 11.57 -9.84 -24.34
C THR A 240 11.84 -10.99 -23.37
N GLY A 241 11.84 -12.22 -23.90
CA GLY A 241 12.09 -13.44 -23.13
C GLY A 241 13.20 -14.28 -23.71
#